data_AF-I4I1M1-F1
#
_entry.id   AF-I4I1M1-F1
#
_cell.length_a   1.000
_cell.length_b   1.000
_cell.length_c   1.000
_cell.angle_alpha   90.00
_cell.angle_beta   90.00
_cell.angle_gamma   90.00
#
_symmetry.space_group_name_H-M   'P 1'
#
loop_
_entity.id
_entity.type
_entity.pdbx_description
1 polymer ?
#
loop_
_entity_poly.entity_id
_entity_poly.type
_entity_poly.pdbx_seq_one_letter_code
_entity_poly.pdbx_strand_id
1 'polypeptide(L)' 'MHGVYTGIERIFEAIAKKIDQRFPTGDKWHRDLLEQMSVDIPKVRKAVITEETRLILDELRRFRQIED' A
#
# COMPACT_ATOMS: atom_id res chain seq x y z
N MET A 1 -3.46 8.45 17.13
CA MET A 1 -4.22 7.76 16.07
C MET A 1 -3.26 6.86 15.26
N HIS A 2 -2.57 5.90 15.88
CA HIS A 2 -1.32 5.36 15.31
C HIS A 2 -1.41 3.93 14.75
N GLY A 3 -2.59 3.32 14.73
CA GLY A 3 -2.76 1.93 14.26
C GLY A 3 -3.37 1.77 12.87
N VAL A 4 -4.09 2.79 12.38
CA VAL A 4 -4.95 2.63 11.20
C VAL A 4 -4.11 2.40 9.93
N TYR A 5 -3.16 3.29 9.64
CA TYR A 5 -2.31 3.14 8.46
C TYR A 5 -1.46 1.87 8.53
N THR A 6 -0.87 1.56 9.68
CA THR A 6 -0.11 0.32 9.91
C THR A 6 -0.96 -0.94 9.68
N GLY A 7 -2.22 -0.92 10.09
CA GLY A 7 -3.17 -2.01 9.84
C GLY A 7 -3.47 -2.19 8.35
N ILE A 8 -3.70 -1.09 7.64
CA ILE A 8 -3.93 -1.08 6.19
C ILE A 8 -2.69 -1.62 5.45
N GLU A 9 -1.50 -1.15 5.84
CA GLU A 9 -0.24 -1.58 5.25
C GLU A 9 -0.02 -3.09 5.40
N ARG A 10 -0.31 -3.67 6.57
CA ARG A 10 -0.25 -5.12 6.79
C ARG A 10 -1.20 -5.91 5.88
N ILE A 11 -2.39 -5.39 5.61
CA ILE A 11 -3.33 -6.01 4.67
C ILE A 11 -2.72 -5.97 3.25
N PHE A 12 -2.18 -4.82 2.84
CA PHE A 12 -1.54 -4.67 1.54
C PHE A 12 -0.32 -5.58 1.39
N GLU A 13 0.51 -5.74 2.42
CA GLU A 13 1.61 -6.70 2.42
C GLU A 13 1.12 -8.13 2.21
N ALA A 14 0.03 -8.52 2.87
CA ALA A 14 -0.54 -9.85 2.73
C ALA A 14 -1.05 -10.09 1.31
N ILE A 15 -1.69 -9.09 0.68
CA ILE A 15 -2.13 -9.15 -0.72
C ILE A 15 -0.91 -9.28 -1.64
N ALA A 16 0.08 -8.40 -1.50
CA ALA A 16 1.27 -8.40 -2.34
C ALA A 16 2.03 -9.74 -2.28
N LYS A 17 2.20 -10.30 -1.08
CA LYS A 17 2.93 -11.56 -0.88
C LYS A 17 2.13 -12.79 -1.31
N LYS A 18 0.81 -12.84 -1.04
CA LYS A 18 0.00 -14.05 -1.27
C LYS A 18 -0.74 -14.07 -2.60
N ILE A 19 -1.16 -12.91 -3.10
CA ILE A 19 -1.95 -12.78 -4.33
C ILE A 19 -1.05 -12.33 -5.47
N ASP A 20 -0.33 -11.22 -5.30
CA ASP A 20 0.52 -10.68 -6.38
C ASP A 20 1.82 -11.48 -6.55
N GLN A 21 2.16 -12.31 -5.55
CA GLN A 21 3.42 -13.06 -5.44
C GLN A 21 4.66 -12.17 -5.65
N ARG A 22 4.52 -10.87 -5.38
CA ARG A 22 5.53 -9.84 -5.59
C ARG A 22 5.38 -8.76 -4.55
N PHE A 23 6.47 -8.50 -3.83
CA PHE A 23 6.56 -7.45 -2.84
C PHE A 23 7.59 -6.40 -3.28
N PRO A 24 7.30 -5.08 -3.14
CA PRO A 24 8.27 -4.04 -3.44
C PRO A 24 9.51 -4.11 -2.55
N THR A 25 10.64 -3.62 -3.04
CA THR A 25 11.93 -3.69 -2.35
C THR A 25 12.60 -2.32 -2.31
N GLY A 26 13.47 -2.08 -1.33
CA GLY A 26 14.22 -0.83 -1.17
C GLY A 26 13.51 0.20 -0.29
N ASP A 27 14.14 1.34 -0.06
CA ASP A 27 13.71 2.32 0.98
C ASP A 27 12.35 2.95 0.74
N LYS A 28 11.85 2.88 -0.50
CA LYS A 28 10.57 3.47 -0.91
C LYS A 28 9.44 2.44 -1.00
N TRP A 29 9.66 1.22 -0.49
CA TRP A 29 8.71 0.10 -0.61
C TRP A 29 7.31 0.44 -0.10
N HIS A 30 7.18 1.27 0.94
CA HIS A 30 5.89 1.70 1.47
C HIS A 30 5.03 2.44 0.44
N ARG A 31 5.65 3.36 -0.33
CA ARG A 31 4.95 4.10 -1.40
C ARG A 31 4.66 3.18 -2.58
N ASP A 32 5.63 2.35 -2.94
CA ASP A 32 5.51 1.45 -4.09
C ASP A 32 4.45 0.36 -3.83
N LEU A 33 4.27 -0.07 -2.57
CA LEU A 33 3.20 -0.97 -2.15
C LEU A 33 1.83 -0.32 -2.32
N LEU A 34 1.71 0.94 -1.92
CA LEU A 34 0.47 1.70 -2.06
C LEU A 34 0.08 1.91 -3.53
N GLU A 35 1.05 2.20 -4.40
CA GLU A 35 0.86 2.24 -5.86
C GLU A 35 0.49 0.87 -6.42
N GLN A 36 1.15 -0.20 -5.98
CA GLN A 36 0.81 -1.55 -6.41
C GLN A 36 -0.66 -1.88 -6.09
N MET A 37 -1.20 -1.44 -4.95
CA MET A 37 -2.59 -1.71 -4.56
C MET A 37 -3.62 -0.92 -5.36
N SER A 38 -3.24 0.17 -6.03
CA SER A 38 -4.17 0.98 -6.83
C SER A 38 -4.24 0.58 -8.30
N VAL A 39 -3.37 -0.33 -8.75
CA VAL A 39 -3.37 -0.79 -10.13
C VAL A 39 -4.07 -2.13 -10.30
N ASP A 40 -4.73 -2.26 -11.45
CA ASP A 40 -5.18 -3.55 -11.96
C ASP A 40 -3.97 -4.37 -12.41
N ILE A 41 -3.91 -5.63 -11.97
CA ILE A 41 -2.91 -6.60 -12.42
C ILE A 41 -3.66 -7.64 -13.25
N PRO A 42 -3.61 -7.56 -14.60
CA PRO A 42 -4.38 -8.44 -15.47
C PRO A 42 -4.20 -9.92 -15.12
N LYS A 43 -5.32 -10.64 -15.02
CA LYS A 43 -5.39 -12.07 -14.67
C LYS A 43 -4.98 -12.43 -13.24
N VAL A 44 -4.60 -11.46 -12.40
CA VAL A 44 -4.22 -11.69 -10.99
C VAL A 44 -5.25 -11.07 -10.05
N ARG A 45 -5.46 -9.74 -10.13
CA ARG A 45 -6.48 -9.03 -9.35
C ARG A 45 -6.81 -7.68 -9.96
N LYS A 46 -7.99 -7.14 -9.62
CA LYS A 46 -8.28 -5.72 -9.81
C LYS A 46 -7.54 -4.86 -8.77
N ALA A 47 -7.57 -3.55 -8.96
CA ALA A 47 -7.16 -2.58 -7.97
C ALA A 47 -7.91 -2.83 -6.65
N VAL A 48 -7.15 -2.86 -5.56
CA VAL A 48 -7.67 -3.06 -4.20
C VAL A 48 -8.27 -1.77 -3.67
N ILE A 49 -7.66 -0.65 -4.05
CA ILE A 49 -8.10 0.70 -3.70
C ILE A 49 -8.22 1.57 -4.94
N THR A 50 -9.06 2.59 -4.87
CA THR A 50 -9.15 3.61 -5.92
C THR A 50 -7.94 4.53 -5.90
N GLU A 51 -7.73 5.27 -6.99
CA GLU A 51 -6.69 6.31 -7.07
C GLU A 51 -6.90 7.41 -6.02
N GLU A 52 -8.15 7.82 -5.78
CA GLU A 52 -8.48 8.78 -4.72
C GLU A 52 -8.06 8.28 -3.33
N THR A 53 -8.37 7.02 -3.01
CA THR A 53 -7.98 6.39 -1.75
C THR A 53 -6.46 6.31 -1.62
N ARG A 54 -5.75 6.00 -2.72
CA ARG A 54 -4.29 5.98 -2.76
C ARG A 54 -3.70 7.34 -2.38
N LEU A 55 -4.24 8.44 -2.89
CA LEU A 55 -3.76 9.78 -2.58
C LEU A 55 -3.95 10.13 -1.09
N ILE A 56 -5.13 9.83 -0.53
CA ILE A 56 -5.41 10.04 0.90
C ILE A 56 -4.44 9.23 1.78
N LEU A 57 -4.21 7.96 1.43
CA LEU A 57 -3.29 7.10 2.17
C LEU A 57 -1.82 7.53 2.01
N ASP A 58 -1.41 8.11 0.87
CA ASP A 58 -0.05 8.64 0.72
C ASP A 58 0.18 9.87 1.58
N GLU A 59 -0.84 10.74 1.74
CA GLU A 59 -0.78 11.85 2.70
C GLU A 59 -0.64 11.33 4.13
N LEU A 60 -1.49 10.38 4.55
CA LEU A 60 -1.40 9.74 5.87
C LEU A 60 -0.05 9.07 6.12
N ARG A 61 0.52 8.39 5.12
CA ARG A 61 1.86 7.79 5.18
C ARG A 61 2.94 8.83 5.44
N ARG A 62 2.85 10.03 4.85
CA ARG A 62 3.85 11.10 5.04
C ARG A 62 3.83 11.66 6.46
N PHE A 63 2.67 11.72 7.11
CA PHE A 63 2.58 12.11 8.51
C PHE A 63 3.29 11.12 9.45
N ARG A 64 3.38 9.82 9.09
CA ARG A 64 4.13 8.82 9.86
C ARG A 64 5.62 9.18 10.03
N GLN A 65 6.27 9.69 8.98
CA GLN A 65 7.69 10.06 9.04
C GLN A 65 7.99 11.21 9.99
N ILE A 66 6.97 11.93 10.46
CA ILE A 66 7.10 13.05 11.41
C ILE A 66 6.98 12.54 12.87
N GLU A 67 6.51 11.31 13.07
CA GLU A 67 6.27 10.71 14.39
C GLU A 67 7.35 9.71 14.83
N ASP A 68 8.31 9.37 13.95
CA ASP A 68 9.49 8.53 14.23
C ASP A 68 10.72 9.36 14.65
#